data_AF-A0A7R9BC77-F1
#
_entry.id   AF-A0A7R9BC77-F1
#
_cell.length_a   1.000
_cell.length_b   1.000
_cell.length_c   1.000
_cell.angle_alpha   90.00
_cell.angle_beta   90.00
_cell.angle_gamma   90.00
#
_symmetry.space_group_name_H-M   'P 1'
#
loop_
_entity.id
_entity.type
_entity.pdbx_description
1 polymer ?
#
loop_
_entity_poly.entity_id
_entity_poly.type
_entity_poly.pdbx_seq_one_letter_code
_entity_poly.pdbx_strand_id
1 'polypeptide(L)' 'MLTVFYQTLDMNIPKWQLDGSLIGSNPGLGFRPMPPVENVESTLIWYRASDENYKYWTNELDTFLESEWSPPS' A
#
# COMPACT_ATOMS: atom_id res chain seq x y z
N MET A 1 11.32 27.23 -16.27
CA MET A 1 11.10 25.93 -16.94
C MET A 1 10.06 25.07 -16.21
N LEU A 2 10.19 24.81 -14.91
CA LEU A 2 9.22 24.00 -14.17
C LEU A 2 7.80 24.61 -14.12
N THR A 3 7.67 25.94 -14.02
CA THR A 3 6.37 26.63 -14.04
C THR A 3 5.59 26.39 -15.34
N VAL A 4 6.28 26.40 -16.49
CA VAL A 4 5.66 26.13 -17.80
C VAL A 4 5.27 24.66 -17.91
N PHE A 5 6.10 23.75 -17.38
CA PHE A 5 5.77 22.33 -17.30
C PHE A 5 4.47 22.08 -16.52
N TYR A 6 4.29 22.70 -15.35
CA TYR A 6 3.06 22.56 -14.58
C TYR A 6 1.80 23.07 -15.30
N GLN A 7 1.92 24.08 -16.17
CA GLN A 7 0.80 24.54 -17.00
C GLN A 7 0.34 23.50 -18.03
N THR A 8 1.15 22.47 -18.31
CA THR A 8 0.80 21.40 -19.25
C THR A 8 0.21 20.15 -18.57
N LEU A 9 0.13 20.14 -17.24
CA LEU A 9 -0.40 19.00 -16.49
C LEU A 9 -1.92 19.13 -16.32
N ASP A 10 -2.61 18.02 -16.51
CA ASP A 10 -3.95 17.84 -15.97
C ASP A 10 -3.81 17.45 -14.49
N MET A 11 -4.54 18.14 -13.61
CA MET A 11 -4.48 17.94 -12.17
C MET A 11 -5.33 16.76 -11.68
N ASN A 12 -6.24 16.26 -12.52
CA ASN A 12 -7.14 15.17 -12.17
C ASN A 12 -6.66 13.84 -12.73
N ILE A 13 -5.91 13.85 -13.84
CA ILE A 13 -5.58 12.64 -14.60
C ILE A 13 -4.10 12.65 -15.02
N PRO A 14 -3.34 11.58 -14.75
CA PRO A 14 -1.95 11.48 -15.21
C PRO A 14 -1.87 11.36 -16.73
N LYS A 15 -0.89 12.04 -17.33
CA LYS A 15 -0.66 12.07 -18.78
C LYS A 15 -0.36 10.70 -19.39
N TRP A 16 0.40 9.87 -18.67
CA TRP A 16 0.80 8.54 -19.12
C TRP A 16 0.07 7.49 -18.29
N GLN A 17 -0.74 6.67 -18.95
CA GLN A 17 -1.58 5.64 -18.34
C GLN A 17 -1.42 4.32 -19.08
N LEU A 18 -1.71 3.21 -18.38
CA LEU A 18 -1.70 1.85 -18.94
C LEU A 18 -0.37 1.56 -19.65
N ASP A 19 -0.42 1.03 -20.88
CA ASP A 19 0.76 0.67 -21.68
C ASP A 19 1.60 1.88 -22.11
N GLY A 20 1.04 3.10 -22.00
CA GLY A 20 1.79 4.34 -22.15
C GLY A 20 2.61 4.73 -20.91
N SER A 21 2.45 3.99 -19.80
CA SER A 21 3.14 4.22 -18.54
C SER A 21 4.14 3.10 -18.22
N LEU A 22 5.08 3.37 -17.31
CA LEU A 22 6.08 2.39 -16.87
C LEU A 22 5.45 1.17 -16.16
N ILE A 23 4.33 1.36 -15.47
CA ILE A 23 3.67 0.31 -14.67
C ILE A 23 2.75 -0.58 -15.51
N GLY A 24 2.49 -0.21 -16.78
CA GLY A 24 1.66 -0.98 -17.70
C GLY A 24 0.17 -0.97 -17.37
N SER A 25 -0.56 -1.91 -17.96
CA SER A 25 -2.02 -2.07 -17.85
C SER A 25 -2.47 -3.11 -16.82
N ASN A 26 -1.54 -3.77 -16.14
CA ASN A 26 -1.84 -4.81 -15.16
C ASN A 26 -1.76 -4.24 -13.73
N PRO A 27 -2.88 -4.15 -12.99
CA PRO A 27 -2.86 -3.63 -11.63
C PRO A 27 -2.05 -4.54 -10.70
N GLY A 28 -1.22 -3.94 -9.85
CA GLY A 28 -0.51 -4.68 -8.80
C GLY A 28 -1.45 -5.17 -7.71
N LEU A 29 -1.10 -6.30 -7.09
CA LEU A 29 -1.77 -6.83 -5.90
C LEU A 29 -0.80 -6.81 -4.73
N GLY A 30 -1.16 -6.08 -3.67
CA GLY A 30 -0.45 -6.09 -2.39
C GLY A 30 -1.22 -6.87 -1.33
N PHE A 31 -0.57 -7.10 -0.18
CA PHE A 31 -1.20 -7.69 1.00
C PHE A 31 -0.92 -6.85 2.26
N ARG A 32 -1.71 -7.12 3.30
CA ARG A 32 -1.59 -6.57 4.65
C ARG A 32 -1.71 -7.72 5.66
N PRO A 33 -1.12 -7.63 6.87
CA PRO A 33 -0.27 -6.54 7.40
C PRO A 33 1.10 -6.43 6.71
N MET A 34 1.76 -5.28 6.83
CA MET A 34 3.14 -5.12 6.34
C MET A 34 4.14 -5.79 7.29
N PRO A 35 5.23 -6.38 6.76
CA PRO A 35 6.29 -6.96 7.59
C PRO A 35 7.03 -5.89 8.42
N PRO A 36 7.64 -6.29 9.56
CA PRO A 36 8.54 -5.42 10.29
C PRO A 36 9.66 -4.89 9.38
N VAL A 37 10.15 -3.68 9.68
CA VAL A 37 11.21 -3.02 8.88
C VAL A 37 12.46 -3.92 8.73
N GLU A 38 12.77 -4.70 9.75
CA GLU A 38 13.89 -5.66 9.78
C GLU A 38 13.78 -6.74 8.70
N ASN A 39 12.56 -7.02 8.19
CA ASN A 39 12.26 -8.04 7.19
C ASN A 39 11.42 -7.49 6.02
N VAL A 40 11.55 -6.20 5.70
CA VAL A 40 10.68 -5.49 4.74
C VAL A 40 10.66 -6.11 3.33
N GLU A 41 11.71 -6.84 2.97
CA GLU A 41 11.85 -7.49 1.65
C GLU A 41 11.11 -8.83 1.55
N SER A 42 10.55 -9.34 2.65
CA SER A 42 9.95 -10.68 2.71
C SER A 42 8.42 -10.64 2.74
N THR A 43 7.80 -11.57 2.03
CA THR A 43 6.35 -11.83 2.12
C THR A 43 6.00 -12.87 3.19
N LEU A 44 6.97 -13.32 3.99
CA LEU A 44 6.79 -14.36 5.00
C LEU A 44 6.10 -13.80 6.24
N ILE A 45 4.91 -14.33 6.53
CA ILE A 45 4.27 -14.19 7.83
C ILE A 45 4.58 -15.44 8.64
N TRP A 46 5.32 -15.27 9.72
CA TRP A 46 5.67 -16.35 10.64
C TRP A 46 5.17 -16.05 12.04
N TYR A 47 4.47 -17.01 12.63
CA TYR A 47 4.02 -16.96 14.01
C TYR A 47 3.94 -18.37 14.60
N ARG A 48 3.90 -18.46 15.94
CA ARG A 48 3.70 -19.72 16.65
C ARG A 48 2.59 -19.53 17.68
N ALA A 49 1.60 -20.43 17.72
CA ALA A 49 0.45 -20.31 18.61
C ALA A 49 0.80 -20.33 20.11
N SER A 50 1.93 -20.95 20.48
CA SER A 50 2.44 -20.96 21.86
C SER A 50 3.28 -19.72 22.22
N ASP A 51 3.43 -18.78 21.30
CA ASP A 51 4.20 -17.55 21.42
C ASP A 51 3.27 -16.35 21.18
N GLU A 52 3.68 -15.16 21.60
CA GLU A 52 2.95 -13.91 21.42
C GLU A 52 3.40 -13.13 20.18
N ASN A 53 4.32 -13.69 19.39
CA ASN A 53 4.87 -13.02 18.21
C ASN A 53 3.83 -12.74 17.10
N TYR A 54 2.63 -13.33 17.18
CA TYR A 54 1.51 -12.99 16.31
C TYR A 54 0.97 -11.56 16.55
N LYS A 55 1.19 -10.99 17.75
CA LYS A 55 0.62 -9.69 18.15
C LYS A 55 1.02 -8.56 17.22
N TYR A 56 2.26 -8.57 16.72
CA TYR A 56 2.70 -7.57 15.74
C TYR A 56 1.79 -7.57 14.51
N TRP A 57 1.58 -8.75 13.92
CA TRP A 57 0.79 -8.93 12.73
C TRP A 57 -0.68 -8.52 12.93
N THR A 58 -1.27 -8.88 14.08
CA THR A 58 -2.67 -8.50 14.37
C THR A 58 -2.79 -7.01 14.62
N ASN A 59 -1.87 -6.39 15.37
CA ASN A 59 -1.93 -4.95 15.65
C ASN A 59 -1.74 -4.10 14.40
N GLU A 60 -0.85 -4.48 13.49
CA GLU A 60 -0.69 -3.81 12.19
C GLU A 60 -1.93 -3.96 11.32
N LEU A 61 -2.60 -5.11 11.38
CA LEU A 61 -3.86 -5.33 10.68
C LEU A 61 -4.98 -4.48 11.29
N ASP A 62 -5.08 -4.42 12.60
CA ASP A 62 -6.06 -3.58 13.32
C ASP A 62 -5.82 -2.11 12.98
N THR A 63 -4.58 -1.64 13.02
CA THR A 63 -4.20 -0.26 12.63
C THR A 63 -4.59 0.05 11.18
N PHE A 64 -4.39 -0.90 10.26
CA PHE A 64 -4.82 -0.74 8.87
C PHE A 64 -6.35 -0.64 8.73
N LEU A 65 -7.09 -1.42 9.52
CA LEU A 65 -8.56 -1.45 9.47
C LEU A 65 -9.23 -0.29 10.23
N GLU A 66 -8.54 0.34 11.19
CA GLU A 66 -9.05 1.49 11.94
C GLU A 66 -9.43 2.68 11.03
N SER A 67 -8.70 2.91 9.94
CA SER A 67 -9.03 3.97 8.97
C SER A 67 -10.18 3.62 8.02
N GLU A 68 -10.48 2.32 7.87
CA GLU A 68 -11.54 1.81 6.99
C GLU A 68 -12.89 1.69 7.73
N TRP A 69 -12.86 1.63 9.06
CA TRP A 69 -14.07 1.59 9.87
C TRP A 69 -14.65 2.99 10.08
N SER A 70 -15.45 3.44 9.13
CA SER A 70 -16.48 4.46 9.40
C SER A 70 -17.80 3.73 9.62
N PRO A 71 -18.41 3.75 10.83
CA PRO A 71 -19.72 3.15 11.00
C PRO A 71 -20.71 3.86 10.06
N PRO A 72 -21.55 3.13 9.30
CA PRO A 72 -22.55 3.77 8.44
C PRO A 72 -23.48 4.64 9.30
N SER A 73 -23.68 5.89 8.86
CA SER A 73 -24.60 6.87 9.45
C SER A 73 -26.05 6.46 9.32
#